data_AF-A0A655IUJ2-F1
#
_entry.id   AF-A0A655IUJ2-F1
#
_cell.length_a   1.000
_cell.length_b   1.000
_cell.length_c   1.000
_cell.angle_alpha   90.00
_cell.angle_beta   90.00
_cell.angle_gamma   90.00
#
_symmetry.space_group_name_H-M   'P 1'
#
loop_
_entity.id
_entity.type
_entity.pdbx_description
1 polymer ?
#
loop_
_entity_poly.entity_id
_entity_poly.type
_entity_poly.pdbx_seq_one_letter_code
_entity_poly.pdbx_strand_id
1 'polypeptide(L)' 'MVIGRSDEAGAKSVRNLPGVHILAPDQLNTYDVLRADDVVFSVEALNAYIAANTTTSEEVSA' A
#
# COMPACT_ATOMS: atom_id res chain seq x y z
N MET A 1 -0.02 1.42 7.09
CA MET A 1 -0.85 2.39 6.35
C MET A 1 -0.23 2.63 4.98
N VAL A 2 -1.02 2.49 3.92
CA VAL A 2 -0.57 2.61 2.53
C VAL A 2 -1.16 3.87 1.91
N ILE A 3 -0.31 4.81 1.49
CA ILE A 3 -0.72 6.10 0.91
C ILE A 3 0.09 6.43 -0.34
N GLY A 4 -0.44 7.29 -1.21
CA GLY A 4 0.30 7.77 -2.39
C GLY A 4 1.50 8.62 -2.01
N ARG A 5 2.57 8.60 -2.81
CA ARG A 5 3.79 9.40 -2.56
C ARG A 5 3.55 10.90 -2.54
N SER A 6 2.54 11.35 -3.28
CA SER A 6 2.10 12.75 -3.36
C SER A 6 1.34 13.23 -2.11
N ASP A 7 0.80 12.32 -1.30
CA ASP A 7 0.03 12.67 -0.10
C ASP A 7 0.96 12.93 1.09
N GLU A 8 1.65 14.07 1.06
CA GLU A 8 2.55 14.47 2.14
C GLU A 8 1.81 14.81 3.44
N ALA A 9 0.57 15.30 3.34
CA ALA A 9 -0.21 15.71 4.51
C ALA A 9 -0.58 14.48 5.33
N GLY A 10 -1.17 13.45 4.69
CA GLY A 10 -1.43 12.17 5.34
C GLY A 10 -0.16 11.55 5.89
N ALA A 11 0.93 11.57 5.11
CA ALA A 11 2.23 11.03 5.53
C ALA A 11 2.82 11.72 6.75
N LYS A 12 2.61 13.03 6.94
CA LYS A 12 3.12 13.80 8.08
C LYS A 12 2.22 13.65 9.30
N SER A 13 0.89 13.59 9.10
CA SER A 13 -0.08 13.45 10.19
C SER A 13 0.07 12.16 10.98
N VAL A 14 0.26 11.02 10.31
CA VAL A 14 0.35 9.71 11.00
C VAL A 14 1.78 9.30 11.36
N ARG A 15 2.80 10.05 10.93
CA ARG A 15 4.22 9.68 11.12
C ARG A 15 4.66 9.55 12.57
N ASN A 16 4.02 10.31 13.44
CA ASN A 16 4.37 10.35 14.86
C ASN A 16 3.58 9.34 15.71
N LEU A 17 2.70 8.54 15.10
CA LEU A 17 1.91 7.56 15.83
C LEU A 17 2.75 6.31 16.12
N PRO A 18 2.78 5.82 17.37
CA PRO A 18 3.45 4.57 17.69
C PRO A 18 2.77 3.40 16.98
N GLY A 19 3.57 2.46 16.46
CA GLY A 19 3.07 1.25 15.81
C GLY A 19 2.58 1.44 14.37
N VAL A 20 2.62 2.65 13.81
CA VAL A 20 2.20 2.91 12.42
C VAL A 20 3.41 2.88 11.49
N HIS A 21 3.39 1.96 10.53
CA HIS A 21 4.32 1.97 9.40
C HIS A 21 3.64 2.56 8.16
N ILE A 22 4.27 3.57 7.54
CA ILE A 22 3.77 4.24 6.33
C ILE A 22 4.52 3.68 5.13
N LEU A 23 3.79 3.22 4.12
CA LEU A 23 4.35 2.67 2.89
C LEU A 23 3.65 3.26 1.67
N ALA A 24 4.38 3.38 0.57
CA ALA A 24 3.79 3.67 -0.73
C ALA A 24 3.27 2.36 -1.36
N PRO A 25 2.23 2.39 -2.21
CA PRO A 25 1.63 1.18 -2.77
C PRO A 25 2.61 0.34 -3.61
N ASP A 26 3.63 0.97 -4.20
CA ASP A 26 4.71 0.34 -4.97
C ASP A 26 5.81 -0.28 -4.10
N GLN A 27 5.76 -0.08 -2.78
CA GLN A 27 6.73 -0.61 -1.81
C GLN A 27 6.06 -1.58 -0.82
N LEU A 28 4.82 -2.00 -1.10
CA LEU A 28 4.10 -2.93 -0.24
C LEU A 28 4.71 -4.34 -0.34
N ASN A 29 5.33 -4.80 0.75
CA ASN A 29 5.95 -6.12 0.84
C ASN A 29 5.23 -7.02 1.86
N THR A 30 5.37 -8.34 1.71
CA THR A 30 4.72 -9.33 2.59
C THR A 30 5.11 -9.20 4.06
N TYR A 31 6.35 -8.80 4.35
CA TYR A 31 6.82 -8.60 5.73
C TYR A 31 6.00 -7.54 6.46
N ASP A 32 5.75 -6.39 5.81
CA ASP A 32 5.01 -5.30 6.40
C ASP A 32 3.53 -5.64 6.61
N VAL A 33 2.97 -6.45 5.73
CA VAL A 33 1.60 -6.98 5.86
C VAL A 33 1.49 -7.95 7.03
N LEU A 34 2.41 -8.91 7.15
CA LEU A 34 2.38 -9.90 8.25
C LEU A 34 2.69 -9.30 9.62
N ARG A 35 3.44 -8.21 9.66
CA ARG A 35 3.78 -7.51 10.89
C ARG A 35 2.64 -6.64 11.42
N ALA A 36 1.75 -6.18 10.55
CA ALA A 36 0.65 -5.29 10.91
C ALA A 36 -0.58 -6.09 11.33
N ASP A 37 -1.26 -5.64 12.38
CA ASP A 37 -2.58 -6.18 12.75
C ASP A 37 -3.64 -5.76 11.72
N ASP A 38 -3.58 -4.50 11.28
CA ASP A 38 -4.49 -3.92 10.30
C ASP A 38 -3.73 -3.19 9.18
N VAL A 39 -4.19 -3.38 7.94
CA VAL A 39 -3.65 -2.68 6.76
C VAL A 39 -4.71 -1.72 6.18
N VAL A 40 -4.51 -0.43 6.43
CA VAL A 40 -5.38 0.63 5.90
C VAL A 40 -4.78 1.22 4.63
N PHE A 41 -5.55 1.22 3.55
CA PHE A 41 -5.22 1.85 2.26
C PHE A 41 -5.98 3.17 2.06
N SER A 42 -5.32 4.16 1.46
CA SER A 42 -6.05 5.24 0.80
C SER A 42 -6.69 4.72 -0.50
N VAL A 43 -7.81 5.32 -0.89
CA VAL A 43 -8.54 4.91 -2.11
C VAL A 43 -7.65 5.02 -3.35
N GLU A 44 -6.86 6.09 -3.45
CA GLU A 44 -5.90 6.28 -4.54
C GLU A 44 -4.83 5.18 -4.55
N ALA A 45 -4.23 4.87 -3.40
CA ALA A 45 -3.18 3.86 -3.29
C ALA A 45 -3.71 2.44 -3.60
N LEU A 46 -4.94 2.14 -3.18
CA LEU A 46 -5.59 0.87 -3.50
C LEU A 46 -5.83 0.73 -5.00
N ASN A 47 -6.39 1.75 -5.64
CA ASN A 47 -6.64 1.74 -7.08
C ASN A 47 -5.34 1.61 -7.88
N ALA A 48 -4.28 2.33 -7.47
CA ALA A 48 -2.96 2.22 -8.08
C ALA A 48 -2.36 0.81 -7.93
N TYR A 49 -2.48 0.21 -6.75
CA TYR A 49 -2.02 -1.16 -6.49
C TYR A 49 -2.76 -2.19 -7.34
N ILE A 50 -4.09 -2.10 -7.41
CA ILE A 50 -4.91 -2.99 -8.24
C ILE A 50 -4.53 -2.83 -9.71
N ALA A 51 -4.54 -1.60 -10.22
CA ALA A 51 -4.24 -1.32 -11.63
C ALA A 51 -2.87 -1.85 -12.07
N ALA A 52 -1.86 -1.74 -11.20
CA ALA A 52 -0.52 -2.26 -11.45
C ALA A 52 -0.43 -3.79 -11.49
N ASN A 53 -1.33 -4.51 -10.80
CA ASN A 53 -1.31 -5.98 -10.72
C ASN A 53 -2.36 -6.65 -11.63
N THR A 54 -3.35 -5.92 -12.12
CA THR A 54 -4.40 -6.47 -13.01
C THR A 54 -4.11 -6.27 -14.49
N THR A 55 -3.09 -5.50 -14.87
CA THR A 55 -2.75 -5.26 -16.28
C THR A 55 -1.97 -6.42 -16.94
N THR A 56 -1.67 -7.49 -16.20
CA THR A 56 -1.11 -8.73 -16.75
C THR A 56 -2.21 -9.72 -17.13
N SER A 57 -2.54 -9.74 -18.42
CA SER A 57 -3.17 -10.88 -19.07
C SER A 57 -2.07 -11.81 -19.56
N GLU A 58 -1.69 -12.81 -18.77
CA GLU A 58 -0.99 -14.00 -19.27
C GLU A 58 -1.58 -15.27 -18.63
N GLU A 59 -2.01 -16.15 -19.51
CA GLU A 59 -2.49 -17.51 -19.29
C GLU A 59 -1.44 -18.32 -18.51
N VAL A 60 -1.90 -19.12 -17.54
CA VAL A 60 -1.20 -20.36 -17.20
C VAL A 60 -2.12 -21.50 -17.59
N SER A 61 -1.90 -22.01 -18.81
CA SER A 61 -2.38 -23.32 -19.23
C SER A 61 -1.80 -24.37 -18.28
N ALA A 62 -2.70 -25.11 -17.64
CA ALA A 62 -2.44 -26.40 -17.01
C ALA A 62 -3.43 -27.42 -17.58
#